data_AF-M0BYF0-F1
#
_entry.id   AF-M0BYF0-F1
#
_cell.length_a   1.000
_cell.length_b   1.000
_cell.length_c   1.000
_cell.angle_alpha   90.00
_cell.angle_beta   90.00
_cell.angle_gamma   90.00
#
_symmetry.space_group_name_H-M   'P 1'
#
loop_
_entity.id
_entity.type
_entity.pdbx_description
1 polymer ?
#
loop_
_entity_poly.entity_id
_entity_poly.type
_entity_poly.pdbx_seq_one_letter_code
_entity_poly.pdbx_strand_id
1 'polypeptide(L)'
;MDIDLNHLDPDTFEDLCNDLLMQEAANITTIDGSGGDDGIDCFRGEIDGEITIFQHKYHTGRLEYTQKRQISDSLDRAQEEHSGLEKWILLIATEFTPTEHEWFQEEIVSPNSGIDIEYWNKPKIENRLIQYDFLIERYFNESLFATGKKIDDAFDFMSGDPVDKVVGAGDMLRDLKEKYSHLGVEFNYNSEEGKYEAFFNPEFDIEISAEMDINEEKAEKLQDGEEVELSKDEVEELDISPGIFDVESDEIDSILIQPSYKSIEKDLRIEIPSSGFQKGLTFTVEDLSDDGIKIRSKNDLFDLYIMTHDESSEGEIGYETDLINEPIHRIAEFIEFLNQLEESDNFLIRDSETDEIIFRAGGEMIAIPEELELVEIFTNNLYDIEAYTGKSFIMTEDWDEEDISNARIVRDLLVDGEADVSWSSFEFTVPSSNAHQLLDIYDKEGTLTDAQIKMEEYRLPILEEEVEFEMVTVELPSSDLKNRDTIEDQLEKGEPVKLEFTPEDSAVMKNGSQ
;
A
#
# COMPACT_ATOMS: atom_id res chain seq x y z
N MET A 1 -4.82 30.90 -19.14
CA MET A 1 -3.45 30.56 -18.68
C MET A 1 -2.70 31.88 -18.50
N ASP A 2 -2.54 32.36 -17.26
CA ASP A 2 -2.05 33.71 -16.99
C ASP A 2 -0.77 33.66 -16.12
N ILE A 3 0.38 33.44 -16.78
CA ILE A 3 1.69 33.64 -16.15
C ILE A 3 1.93 35.15 -16.11
N ASP A 4 1.50 35.84 -15.04
CA ASP A 4 1.66 37.29 -15.00
C ASP A 4 3.06 37.71 -14.53
N LEU A 5 3.92 38.04 -15.49
CA LEU A 5 5.26 38.58 -15.27
C LEU A 5 5.29 39.83 -14.36
N ASN A 6 4.16 40.54 -14.22
CA ASN A 6 4.07 41.74 -13.38
C ASN A 6 4.21 41.48 -11.88
N HIS A 7 4.07 40.22 -11.45
CA HIS A 7 4.24 39.83 -10.04
C HIS A 7 5.69 39.75 -9.59
N LEU A 8 6.63 39.74 -10.52
CA LEU A 8 8.06 39.65 -10.20
C LEU A 8 8.60 41.02 -9.78
N ASP A 9 9.72 41.02 -9.06
CA ASP A 9 10.57 42.21 -8.96
C ASP A 9 11.63 42.22 -10.09
N PRO A 10 12.32 43.34 -10.33
CA PRO A 10 13.30 43.44 -11.41
C PRO A 10 14.40 42.38 -11.37
N ASP A 11 14.92 42.05 -10.19
CA ASP A 11 16.04 41.13 -10.03
C ASP A 11 15.54 39.70 -10.31
N THR A 12 14.37 39.34 -9.79
CA THR A 12 13.71 38.05 -10.05
C THR A 12 13.36 37.86 -11.54
N PHE A 13 12.93 38.92 -12.24
CA PHE A 13 12.69 38.86 -13.69
C PHE A 13 13.98 38.65 -14.49
N GLU A 14 15.08 39.26 -14.06
CA GLU A 14 16.40 39.07 -14.69
C GLU A 14 16.87 37.62 -14.56
N ASP A 15 16.76 37.07 -13.35
CA ASP A 15 17.07 35.67 -13.05
C ASP A 15 16.21 34.71 -13.89
N LEU A 16 14.90 34.96 -13.98
CA LEU A 16 13.98 34.18 -14.82
C LEU A 16 14.41 34.20 -16.29
N CYS A 17 14.77 35.37 -16.82
CA CYS A 17 15.22 35.52 -18.20
C CYS A 17 16.53 34.77 -18.45
N ASN A 18 17.48 34.84 -17.50
CA ASN A 18 18.73 34.10 -17.55
C ASN A 18 18.48 32.59 -17.60
N ASP A 19 17.68 32.06 -16.68
CA ASP A 19 17.37 30.64 -16.60
C ASP A 19 16.62 30.15 -17.85
N LEU A 20 15.67 30.95 -18.38
CA LEU A 20 14.97 30.64 -19.62
C LEU A 20 15.93 30.59 -20.83
N LEU A 21 16.84 31.55 -20.93
CA LEU A 21 17.83 31.60 -22.00
C LEU A 21 18.82 30.44 -21.94
N MET A 22 19.19 29.97 -20.74
CA MET A 22 20.03 28.77 -20.59
C MET A 22 19.37 27.51 -21.15
N GLN A 23 18.03 27.44 -21.15
CA GLN A 23 17.30 26.31 -21.75
C GLN A 23 17.16 26.46 -23.28
N GLU A 24 16.87 27.67 -23.75
CA GLU A 24 16.59 27.92 -25.18
C GLU A 24 17.86 28.04 -26.04
N ALA A 25 19.00 28.42 -25.45
CA ALA A 25 20.22 28.72 -26.18
C ALA A 25 21.46 28.03 -25.60
N ALA A 26 22.16 27.27 -26.43
CA ALA A 26 23.45 26.69 -26.07
C ALA A 26 24.53 27.79 -25.92
N ASN A 27 25.42 27.62 -24.93
CA ASN A 27 26.60 28.47 -24.67
C ASN A 27 26.27 29.91 -24.26
N ILE A 28 25.25 30.09 -23.44
CA ILE A 28 24.93 31.35 -22.79
C ILE A 28 25.90 31.60 -21.61
N THR A 29 26.39 32.84 -21.51
CA THR A 29 27.18 33.33 -20.37
C THR A 29 26.45 34.51 -19.73
N THR A 30 26.15 34.40 -18.44
CA THR A 30 25.57 35.48 -17.63
C THR A 30 26.67 36.33 -17.01
N ILE A 31 26.44 37.65 -16.90
CA ILE A 31 27.38 38.58 -16.27
C ILE A 31 26.72 39.14 -15.01
N ASP A 32 27.41 39.05 -13.87
CA ASP A 32 26.99 39.74 -12.65
C ASP A 32 27.27 41.25 -12.78
N GLY A 33 26.20 42.02 -12.99
CA GLY A 33 26.23 43.47 -13.22
C GLY A 33 26.52 44.34 -11.98
N SER A 34 26.74 43.74 -10.80
CA SER A 34 26.94 44.47 -9.53
C SER A 34 28.17 45.42 -9.49
N GLY A 35 29.04 45.38 -10.51
CA GLY A 35 30.23 46.21 -10.66
C GLY A 35 30.15 47.37 -11.66
N GLY A 36 29.03 47.57 -12.34
CA GLY A 36 28.94 48.40 -13.55
C GLY A 36 28.69 47.48 -14.73
N ASP A 37 27.44 47.41 -15.13
CA ASP A 37 26.88 46.68 -16.24
C ASP A 37 27.39 47.29 -17.54
N ASP A 38 28.21 46.62 -18.35
CA ASP A 38 28.62 47.13 -19.68
C ASP A 38 27.47 47.06 -20.73
N GLY A 39 26.22 47.10 -20.27
CA GLY A 39 25.03 46.98 -21.12
C GLY A 39 24.75 45.55 -21.58
N ILE A 40 25.24 44.56 -20.84
CA ILE A 40 25.01 43.14 -21.09
C ILE A 40 24.52 42.51 -19.80
N ASP A 41 23.33 41.94 -19.85
CA ASP A 41 22.85 41.06 -18.78
C ASP A 41 23.27 39.61 -19.11
N CYS A 42 23.21 39.25 -20.39
CA CYS A 42 23.53 37.91 -20.87
C CYS A 42 24.04 37.93 -22.33
N PHE A 43 24.97 37.03 -22.68
CA PHE A 43 25.45 36.93 -24.07
C PHE A 43 25.78 35.50 -24.52
N ARG A 44 25.82 35.31 -25.83
CA ARG A 44 26.28 34.08 -26.50
C ARG A 44 27.38 34.41 -27.49
N GLY A 45 28.48 33.68 -27.46
CA GLY A 45 29.61 33.85 -28.37
C GLY A 45 30.89 34.29 -27.66
N GLU A 46 31.79 34.96 -28.37
CA GLU A 46 33.07 35.46 -27.85
C GLU A 46 33.03 36.99 -27.75
N ILE A 47 33.49 37.56 -26.62
CA ILE A 47 33.49 39.02 -26.37
C ILE A 47 34.29 39.79 -27.44
N ASP A 48 35.38 39.21 -27.93
CA ASP A 48 36.24 39.77 -28.98
C ASP A 48 35.89 39.26 -30.39
N GLY A 49 34.75 38.58 -30.55
CA GLY A 49 34.29 37.92 -31.78
C GLY A 49 32.82 38.19 -32.09
N GLU A 50 32.18 37.24 -32.79
CA GLU A 50 30.74 37.31 -33.07
C GLU A 50 29.95 37.10 -31.77
N ILE A 51 29.12 38.08 -31.40
CA ILE A 51 28.37 38.08 -30.15
C ILE A 51 26.88 38.34 -30.38
N THR A 52 26.05 37.54 -29.69
CA THR A 52 24.62 37.81 -29.49
C THR A 52 24.41 38.29 -28.07
N ILE A 53 23.86 39.50 -27.90
CA ILE A 53 23.58 40.09 -26.58
C ILE A 53 22.08 39.96 -26.29
N PHE A 54 21.78 39.57 -25.06
CA PHE A 54 20.45 39.54 -24.48
C PHE A 54 20.38 40.61 -23.39
N GLN A 55 19.44 41.55 -23.56
CA GLN A 55 19.19 42.61 -22.60
C GLN A 55 17.81 42.38 -21.97
N HIS A 56 17.77 42.36 -20.64
CA HIS A 56 16.57 42.29 -19.83
C HIS A 56 16.15 43.71 -19.43
N LYS A 57 14.86 44.00 -19.57
CA LYS A 57 14.26 45.22 -19.04
C LYS A 57 12.96 44.88 -18.33
N TYR A 58 12.93 45.07 -17.01
CA TYR A 58 11.71 44.92 -16.24
C TYR A 58 10.88 46.19 -16.28
N HIS A 59 9.94 46.23 -17.20
CA HIS A 59 8.91 47.25 -17.30
C HIS A 59 7.56 46.54 -17.38
N THR A 60 6.63 46.89 -16.50
CA THR A 60 5.27 46.31 -16.41
C THR A 60 4.18 47.29 -16.90
N GLY A 61 4.54 48.58 -17.02
CA GLY A 61 3.69 49.64 -17.56
C GLY A 61 4.05 50.03 -18.99
N ARG A 62 3.40 51.09 -19.51
CA ARG A 62 3.71 51.64 -20.83
C ARG A 62 5.13 52.21 -20.89
N LEU A 63 5.72 52.17 -22.09
CA LEU A 63 7.04 52.71 -22.36
C LEU A 63 6.98 54.23 -22.53
N GLU A 64 7.12 54.95 -21.43
CA GLU A 64 7.30 56.40 -21.44
C GLU A 64 8.72 56.78 -21.91
N TYR A 65 8.96 58.08 -22.09
CA TYR A 65 10.22 58.61 -22.61
C TYR A 65 11.46 58.04 -21.90
N THR A 66 11.39 57.88 -20.57
CA THR A 66 12.52 57.39 -19.77
C THR A 66 12.83 55.93 -20.08
N GLN A 67 11.83 55.05 -20.17
CA GLN A 67 12.02 53.63 -20.50
C GLN A 67 12.55 53.46 -21.92
N LYS A 68 11.96 54.20 -22.87
CA LYS A 68 12.42 54.22 -24.28
C LYS A 68 13.88 54.62 -24.40
N ARG A 69 14.27 55.64 -23.63
CA ARG A 69 15.65 56.08 -23.56
C ARG A 69 16.57 55.03 -22.94
N GLN A 70 16.16 54.38 -21.85
CA GLN A 70 16.95 53.29 -21.25
C GLN A 70 17.20 52.13 -22.21
N ILE A 71 16.20 51.78 -23.02
CA ILE A 71 16.34 50.76 -24.08
C ILE A 71 17.34 51.22 -25.14
N SER A 72 17.20 52.44 -25.66
CA SER A 72 18.13 53.00 -26.66
C SER A 72 19.56 53.08 -26.13
N ASP A 73 19.75 53.67 -24.94
CA ASP A 73 21.06 53.85 -24.31
C ASP A 73 21.73 52.48 -24.04
N SER A 74 20.95 51.41 -23.80
CA SER A 74 21.50 50.06 -23.64
C SER A 74 22.03 49.44 -24.94
N LEU A 75 21.34 49.67 -26.07
CA LEU A 75 21.83 49.23 -27.38
C LEU A 75 23.06 50.02 -27.81
N ASP A 76 23.04 51.34 -27.64
CA ASP A 76 24.17 52.21 -27.98
C ASP A 76 25.43 51.76 -27.22
N ARG A 77 25.29 51.48 -25.91
CA ARG A 77 26.39 50.97 -25.08
C ARG A 77 26.88 49.60 -25.55
N ALA A 78 25.97 48.68 -25.88
CA ALA A 78 26.33 47.37 -26.41
C ALA A 78 27.13 47.48 -27.73
N GLN A 79 26.79 48.44 -28.58
CA GLN A 79 27.54 48.71 -29.82
C GLN A 79 28.90 49.36 -29.58
N GLU A 80 29.00 50.27 -28.60
CA GLU A 80 30.24 50.95 -28.25
C GLU A 80 31.28 49.98 -27.66
N GLU A 81 30.84 49.09 -26.77
CA GLU A 81 31.72 48.15 -26.07
C GLU A 81 32.00 46.87 -26.89
N HIS A 82 31.10 46.46 -27.80
CA HIS A 82 31.21 45.20 -28.54
C HIS A 82 31.18 45.39 -30.05
N SER A 83 32.35 45.61 -30.63
CA SER A 83 32.52 45.84 -32.08
C SER A 83 32.11 44.65 -32.99
N GLY A 84 31.89 43.46 -32.42
CA GLY A 84 31.44 42.24 -33.11
C GLY A 84 29.96 41.88 -32.88
N LEU A 85 29.14 42.82 -32.39
CA LEU A 85 27.71 42.61 -32.14
C LEU A 85 26.94 42.28 -33.42
N GLU A 86 26.49 41.03 -33.55
CA GLU A 86 25.72 40.56 -34.70
C GLU A 86 24.22 40.57 -34.44
N LYS A 87 23.83 40.26 -33.20
CA LYS A 87 22.43 40.13 -32.80
C LYS A 87 22.19 40.71 -31.41
N TRP A 88 21.13 41.50 -31.26
CA TRP A 88 20.72 42.06 -29.99
C TRP A 88 19.24 41.76 -29.73
N ILE A 89 18.95 41.13 -28.59
CA ILE A 89 17.61 40.65 -28.24
C ILE A 89 17.17 41.30 -26.93
N LEU A 90 16.08 42.05 -26.98
CA LEU A 90 15.45 42.65 -25.79
C LEU A 90 14.41 41.70 -25.20
N LEU A 91 14.57 41.25 -23.96
CA LEU A 91 13.53 40.59 -23.16
C LEU A 91 12.86 41.63 -22.27
N ILE A 92 11.54 41.77 -22.40
CA ILE A 92 10.77 42.79 -21.68
C ILE A 92 9.44 42.27 -21.15
N ALA A 93 9.15 42.57 -19.88
CA ALA A 93 7.93 42.15 -19.17
C ALA A 93 6.65 42.89 -19.59
N THR A 94 6.67 43.67 -20.69
CA THR A 94 5.52 44.40 -21.21
C THR A 94 5.25 44.03 -22.66
N GLU A 95 3.96 43.97 -23.01
CA GLU A 95 3.53 43.92 -24.40
C GLU A 95 3.51 45.31 -25.05
N PHE A 96 4.14 45.44 -26.21
CA PHE A 96 4.14 46.68 -26.98
C PHE A 96 2.75 46.94 -27.59
N THR A 97 2.25 48.16 -27.39
CA THR A 97 1.18 48.72 -28.23
C THR A 97 1.66 48.91 -29.67
N PRO A 98 0.76 49.10 -30.65
CA PRO A 98 1.14 49.42 -32.02
C PRO A 98 2.11 50.61 -32.11
N THR A 99 1.87 51.67 -31.34
CA THR A 99 2.75 52.86 -31.30
C THR A 99 4.13 52.57 -30.70
N GLU A 100 4.21 51.70 -29.68
CA GLU A 100 5.49 51.26 -29.10
C GLU A 100 6.24 50.34 -30.04
N HIS A 101 5.53 49.48 -30.78
CA HIS A 101 6.13 48.65 -31.83
C HIS A 101 6.66 49.50 -32.98
N GLU A 102 5.88 50.46 -33.49
CA GLU A 102 6.33 51.43 -34.50
C GLU A 102 7.58 52.19 -34.03
N TRP A 103 7.55 52.70 -32.79
CA TRP A 103 8.72 53.35 -32.18
C TRP A 103 9.95 52.42 -32.15
N PHE A 104 9.80 51.16 -31.74
CA PHE A 104 10.91 50.22 -31.70
C PHE A 104 11.46 49.95 -33.11
N GLN A 105 10.59 49.81 -34.11
CA GLN A 105 11.01 49.61 -35.50
C GLN A 105 11.72 50.84 -36.09
N GLU A 106 11.20 52.04 -35.83
CA GLU A 106 11.71 53.29 -36.43
C GLU A 106 12.95 53.84 -35.72
N GLU A 107 13.00 53.75 -34.38
CA GLU A 107 14.05 54.38 -33.57
C GLU A 107 15.11 53.40 -33.08
N ILE A 108 14.81 52.09 -32.99
CA ILE A 108 15.78 51.08 -32.54
C ILE A 108 16.27 50.22 -33.72
N VAL A 109 15.37 49.60 -34.48
CA VAL A 109 15.74 48.65 -35.56
C VAL A 109 16.29 49.37 -36.80
N SER A 110 15.54 50.34 -37.34
CA SER A 110 15.89 51.00 -38.61
C SER A 110 17.24 51.72 -38.61
N PRO A 111 17.64 52.45 -37.55
CA PRO A 111 18.94 53.11 -37.49
C PRO A 111 20.11 52.12 -37.39
N ASN A 112 19.85 50.91 -36.91
CA ASN A 112 20.85 49.89 -36.56
C ASN A 112 20.82 48.69 -37.51
N SER A 113 20.54 48.92 -38.80
CA SER A 113 20.41 47.88 -39.86
C SER A 113 21.61 46.94 -40.08
N GLY A 114 22.75 47.18 -39.41
CA GLY A 114 23.91 46.29 -39.42
C GLY A 114 23.85 45.16 -38.38
N ILE A 115 22.83 45.15 -37.51
CA ILE A 115 22.65 44.21 -36.41
C ILE A 115 21.27 43.57 -36.53
N ASP A 116 21.15 42.27 -36.29
CA ASP A 116 19.85 41.59 -36.16
C ASP A 116 19.23 41.98 -34.82
N ILE A 117 18.15 42.77 -34.83
CA ILE A 117 17.49 43.27 -33.61
C ILE A 117 16.12 42.63 -33.46
N GLU A 118 15.91 42.00 -32.31
CA GLU A 118 14.67 41.31 -31.96
C GLU A 118 14.21 41.71 -30.54
N TYR A 119 12.92 41.52 -30.24
CA TYR A 119 12.43 41.58 -28.87
C TYR A 119 11.55 40.38 -28.54
N TRP A 120 11.58 39.99 -27.27
CA TRP A 120 10.70 39.04 -26.62
C TRP A 120 9.86 39.83 -25.61
N ASN A 121 8.64 40.15 -26.01
CA ASN A 121 7.66 40.80 -25.15
C ASN A 121 7.00 39.77 -24.22
N LYS A 122 6.22 40.29 -23.26
CA LYS A 122 5.47 39.49 -22.27
C LYS A 122 4.83 38.20 -22.86
N PRO A 123 3.96 38.25 -23.90
CA PRO A 123 3.36 37.04 -24.46
C PRO A 123 4.36 36.02 -25.01
N LYS A 124 5.50 36.48 -25.57
CA LYS A 124 6.50 35.58 -26.12
C LYS A 124 7.32 34.90 -25.01
N ILE A 125 7.64 35.64 -23.95
CA ILE A 125 8.32 35.09 -22.77
C ILE A 125 7.41 34.04 -22.12
N GLU A 126 6.14 34.37 -21.88
CA GLU A 126 5.15 33.45 -21.29
C GLU A 126 5.01 32.14 -22.10
N ASN A 127 4.85 32.25 -23.42
CA ASN A 127 4.75 31.07 -24.29
C ASN A 127 5.98 30.17 -24.25
N ARG A 128 7.16 30.75 -24.03
CA ARG A 128 8.40 29.99 -23.87
C ARG A 128 8.49 29.35 -22.49
N LEU A 129 8.09 30.06 -21.44
CA LEU A 129 8.06 29.56 -20.07
C LEU A 129 7.15 28.34 -19.91
N ILE A 130 6.02 28.30 -20.61
CA ILE A 130 5.08 27.15 -20.60
C ILE A 130 5.76 25.83 -21.01
N GLN A 131 6.89 25.88 -21.71
CA GLN A 131 7.64 24.68 -22.11
C GLN A 131 8.55 24.12 -20.99
N TYR A 132 8.72 24.84 -19.88
CA TYR A 132 9.70 24.55 -18.83
C TYR A 132 9.09 24.61 -17.43
N ASP A 133 8.45 23.52 -17.02
CA ASP A 133 7.70 23.44 -15.75
C ASP A 133 8.50 23.88 -14.52
N PHE A 134 9.77 23.48 -14.41
CA PHE A 134 10.62 23.82 -13.27
C PHE A 134 10.89 25.33 -13.13
N LEU A 135 10.83 26.10 -14.23
CA LEU A 135 10.97 27.56 -14.19
C LEU A 135 9.69 28.20 -13.67
N ILE A 136 8.53 27.65 -14.03
CA ILE A 136 7.24 28.10 -13.51
C ILE A 136 7.18 27.86 -12.00
N GLU A 137 7.58 26.66 -11.55
CA GLU A 137 7.65 26.33 -10.13
C GLU A 137 8.61 27.26 -9.37
N ARG A 138 9.79 27.55 -9.93
CA ARG A 138 10.81 28.37 -9.25
C ARG A 138 10.41 29.83 -9.07
N TYR A 139 9.82 30.43 -10.10
CA TYR A 139 9.62 31.89 -10.17
C TYR A 139 8.17 32.33 -9.92
N PHE A 140 7.21 31.41 -10.00
CA PHE A 140 5.79 31.70 -9.87
C PHE A 140 5.10 30.78 -8.85
N ASN A 141 5.84 30.22 -7.88
CA ASN A 141 5.31 29.35 -6.82
C ASN A 141 4.13 29.96 -6.05
N GLU A 142 4.06 31.29 -5.93
CA GLU A 142 2.99 32.03 -5.25
C GLU A 142 1.86 32.52 -6.20
N SER A 143 1.90 32.16 -7.49
CA SER A 143 0.88 32.57 -8.46
C SER A 143 -0.35 31.67 -8.47
N LEU A 144 -1.52 32.23 -8.79
CA LEU A 144 -2.77 31.50 -9.06
C LEU A 144 -2.59 30.40 -10.11
N PHE A 145 -1.67 30.56 -11.06
CA PHE A 145 -1.37 29.55 -12.08
C PHE A 145 -0.61 28.36 -11.52
N ALA A 146 0.42 28.60 -10.69
CA ALA A 146 1.11 27.51 -10.01
C ALA A 146 0.17 26.83 -9.00
N THR A 147 -0.70 27.57 -8.32
CA THR A 147 -1.72 27.00 -7.43
C THR A 147 -2.80 26.22 -8.18
N GLY A 148 -3.27 26.71 -9.32
CA GLY A 148 -4.19 25.98 -10.20
C GLY A 148 -3.58 24.69 -10.74
N LYS A 149 -2.31 24.73 -11.19
CA LYS A 149 -1.58 23.51 -11.61
C LYS A 149 -1.34 22.56 -10.43
N LYS A 150 -1.08 23.06 -9.22
CA LYS A 150 -0.98 22.23 -8.00
C LYS A 150 -2.31 21.57 -7.65
N ILE A 151 -3.43 22.26 -7.91
CA ILE A 151 -4.78 21.72 -7.73
C ILE A 151 -5.07 20.70 -8.84
N ASP A 152 -4.70 20.96 -10.10
CA ASP A 152 -4.84 20.02 -11.21
C ASP A 152 -3.96 18.78 -11.01
N ASP A 153 -2.71 18.90 -10.54
CA ASP A 153 -1.84 17.77 -10.21
C ASP A 153 -2.41 16.97 -9.02
N ALA A 154 -3.02 17.65 -8.03
CA ALA A 154 -3.73 17.00 -6.93
C ALA A 154 -5.04 16.34 -7.41
N PHE A 155 -5.77 16.93 -8.35
CA PHE A 155 -6.98 16.38 -8.95
C PHE A 155 -6.66 15.21 -9.87
N ASP A 156 -5.64 15.29 -10.72
CA ASP A 156 -5.08 14.17 -11.52
C ASP A 156 -4.55 13.06 -10.60
N PHE A 157 -3.99 13.41 -9.44
CA PHE A 157 -3.65 12.49 -8.36
C PHE A 157 -4.89 11.84 -7.72
N MET A 158 -6.01 12.54 -7.59
CA MET A 158 -7.25 12.00 -7.04
C MET A 158 -8.16 11.31 -8.08
N SER A 159 -7.98 11.59 -9.38
CA SER A 159 -8.85 11.15 -10.48
C SER A 159 -8.21 10.07 -11.38
N GLY A 160 -6.88 9.99 -11.45
CA GLY A 160 -6.19 8.93 -12.21
C GLY A 160 -6.33 7.54 -11.57
N ASP A 161 -6.24 6.50 -12.40
CA ASP A 161 -6.46 5.09 -12.03
C ASP A 161 -5.69 4.71 -10.74
N PRO A 162 -6.36 4.43 -9.61
CA PRO A 162 -5.75 4.15 -8.32
C PRO A 162 -4.76 2.97 -8.36
N VAL A 163 -4.91 2.10 -9.35
CA VAL A 163 -4.10 0.92 -9.64
C VAL A 163 -2.63 1.27 -9.90
N ASP A 164 -2.34 2.40 -10.55
CA ASP A 164 -0.97 2.89 -10.80
C ASP A 164 -0.37 3.59 -9.56
N LYS A 165 -1.20 3.90 -8.55
CA LYS A 165 -0.86 4.73 -7.39
C LYS A 165 -0.73 3.95 -6.08
N VAL A 166 -1.21 2.70 -6.01
CA VAL A 166 -0.99 1.80 -4.85
C VAL A 166 0.50 1.46 -4.66
N VAL A 167 1.33 1.58 -5.71
CA VAL A 167 2.78 1.44 -5.63
C VAL A 167 3.41 2.82 -5.54
N GLY A 168 3.84 3.23 -4.35
CA GLY A 168 4.53 4.51 -4.12
C GLY A 168 3.66 5.64 -3.55
N ALA A 169 2.40 5.40 -3.21
CA ALA A 169 1.53 6.40 -2.55
C ALA A 169 2.17 6.99 -1.29
N GLY A 170 2.80 6.18 -0.42
CA GLY A 170 3.47 6.68 0.80
C GLY A 170 4.68 7.56 0.49
N ASP A 171 5.60 7.10 -0.38
CA ASP A 171 6.76 7.89 -0.81
C ASP A 171 6.34 9.19 -1.53
N MET A 172 5.26 9.16 -2.31
CA MET A 172 4.74 10.29 -3.07
C MET A 172 3.92 11.25 -2.19
N LEU A 173 3.12 10.76 -1.23
CA LEU A 173 2.45 11.57 -0.21
C LEU A 173 3.48 12.23 0.72
N ARG A 174 4.55 11.52 1.07
CA ARG A 174 5.70 12.06 1.81
C ARG A 174 6.39 13.14 0.99
N ASP A 175 6.70 12.89 -0.28
CA ASP A 175 7.29 13.89 -1.19
C ASP A 175 6.35 15.10 -1.36
N LEU A 176 5.03 14.92 -1.47
CA LEU A 176 4.04 16.00 -1.56
C LEU A 176 3.93 16.78 -0.25
N LYS A 177 3.94 16.11 0.90
CA LYS A 177 3.90 16.72 2.24
C LYS A 177 5.19 17.48 2.53
N GLU A 178 6.35 16.95 2.17
CA GLU A 178 7.62 17.67 2.23
C GLU A 178 7.65 18.84 1.24
N LYS A 179 7.16 18.65 0.01
CA LYS A 179 7.13 19.66 -1.05
C LYS A 179 6.14 20.79 -0.77
N TYR A 180 5.04 20.57 -0.04
CA TYR A 180 3.95 21.54 0.08
C TYR A 180 3.53 21.93 1.51
N SER A 181 4.06 21.28 2.56
CA SER A 181 3.79 21.65 3.98
C SER A 181 4.13 23.09 4.35
N HIS A 182 5.10 23.70 3.66
CA HIS A 182 5.49 25.08 3.89
C HIS A 182 4.49 26.11 3.31
N LEU A 183 3.43 25.65 2.63
CA LEU A 183 2.45 26.49 1.93
C LEU A 183 1.06 26.49 2.58
N GLY A 184 0.91 25.98 3.80
CA GLY A 184 -0.37 25.99 4.53
C GLY A 184 -1.41 24.98 4.03
N VAL A 185 -0.99 24.01 3.22
CA VAL A 185 -1.80 22.86 2.82
C VAL A 185 -1.55 21.73 3.81
N GLU A 186 -2.55 21.43 4.62
CA GLU A 186 -2.52 20.28 5.53
C GLU A 186 -3.34 19.15 4.92
N PHE A 187 -2.66 18.10 4.51
CA PHE A 187 -3.31 16.84 4.15
C PHE A 187 -3.53 16.05 5.44
N ASN A 188 -4.78 15.80 5.77
CA ASN A 188 -5.20 14.99 6.90
C ASN A 188 -5.97 13.79 6.36
N TYR A 189 -5.58 12.59 6.78
CA TYR A 189 -6.36 11.40 6.51
C TYR A 189 -7.21 11.07 7.74
N ASN A 190 -8.53 10.99 7.55
CA ASN A 190 -9.45 10.50 8.57
C ASN A 190 -9.61 8.99 8.41
N SER A 191 -8.87 8.24 9.23
CA SER A 191 -8.84 6.78 9.21
C SER A 191 -10.14 6.09 9.62
N GLU A 192 -11.02 6.77 10.38
CA GLU A 192 -12.33 6.20 10.72
C GLU A 192 -13.30 6.26 9.53
N GLU A 193 -13.13 7.23 8.64
CA GLU A 193 -14.06 7.48 7.53
C GLU A 193 -13.50 7.12 6.14
N GLY A 194 -12.19 6.86 6.02
CA GLY A 194 -11.53 6.57 4.75
C GLY A 194 -11.41 7.79 3.85
N LYS A 195 -11.26 8.97 4.44
CA LYS A 195 -11.32 10.27 3.74
C LYS A 195 -9.98 10.97 3.77
N TYR A 196 -9.54 11.45 2.60
CA TYR A 196 -8.46 12.43 2.52
C TYR A 196 -9.08 13.82 2.59
N GLU A 197 -8.66 14.58 3.58
CA GLU A 197 -9.07 15.96 3.80
C GLU A 197 -7.86 16.84 3.47
N ALA A 198 -7.97 17.65 2.42
CA ALA A 198 -6.99 18.69 2.15
C ALA A 198 -7.53 20.00 2.75
N PHE A 199 -6.91 20.41 3.85
CA PHE A 199 -7.18 21.70 4.48
C PHE A 199 -6.29 22.75 3.82
N PHE A 200 -6.93 23.72 3.20
CA PHE A 200 -6.24 24.86 2.61
C PHE A 200 -6.38 26.02 3.58
N ASN A 201 -5.32 26.32 4.32
CA ASN A 201 -5.24 27.52 5.14
C ASN A 201 -4.10 28.41 4.62
N PRO A 202 -4.23 28.94 3.39
CA PRO A 202 -3.24 29.87 2.85
C PRO A 202 -3.19 31.12 3.75
N GLU A 203 -2.00 31.70 3.96
CA GLU A 203 -1.86 32.97 4.69
C GLU A 203 -2.48 34.19 3.94
N PHE A 204 -3.27 33.96 2.88
CA PHE A 204 -3.86 34.97 2.02
C PHE A 204 -5.15 34.48 1.35
N ASP A 205 -6.07 35.40 1.07
CA ASP A 205 -7.37 35.12 0.44
C ASP A 205 -7.19 34.58 -0.99
N ILE A 206 -7.84 33.46 -1.33
CA ILE A 206 -7.86 32.89 -2.68
C ILE A 206 -9.31 32.83 -3.17
N GLU A 207 -9.59 33.40 -4.33
CA GLU A 207 -10.92 33.40 -4.97
C GLU A 207 -10.94 32.36 -6.10
N ILE A 208 -11.84 31.37 -6.00
CA ILE A 208 -11.96 30.22 -6.91
C ILE A 208 -13.48 29.90 -7.12
N SER A 209 -13.97 29.67 -8.33
CA SER A 209 -15.30 29.17 -8.77
C SER A 209 -15.40 28.25 -10.04
N ALA A 210 -15.77 26.96 -9.99
CA ALA A 210 -15.87 26.12 -11.22
C ALA A 210 -17.23 26.17 -11.96
N GLU A 211 -17.29 25.81 -13.26
CA GLU A 211 -18.55 25.53 -13.99
C GLU A 211 -18.79 24.00 -14.00
N MET A 212 -19.88 23.54 -13.37
CA MET A 212 -20.24 22.12 -13.23
C MET A 212 -21.59 21.84 -13.87
N ASP A 213 -21.72 20.82 -14.72
CA ASP A 213 -23.02 20.34 -15.24
C ASP A 213 -23.68 19.39 -14.21
N ILE A 214 -23.89 19.91 -12.99
CA ILE A 214 -24.62 19.20 -11.94
C ILE A 214 -26.10 19.53 -12.02
N ASN A 215 -26.95 18.56 -11.65
CA ASN A 215 -28.38 18.81 -11.64
C ASN A 215 -28.76 19.93 -10.64
N GLU A 216 -29.88 20.59 -10.90
CA GLU A 216 -30.35 21.77 -10.16
C GLU A 216 -30.49 21.52 -8.64
N GLU A 217 -30.79 20.28 -8.22
CA GLU A 217 -30.91 19.88 -6.81
C GLU A 217 -29.53 19.81 -6.11
N LYS A 218 -28.50 19.33 -6.80
CA LYS A 218 -27.12 19.29 -6.29
C LYS A 218 -26.48 20.68 -6.25
N ALA A 219 -26.79 21.52 -7.23
CA ALA A 219 -26.33 22.91 -7.27
C ALA A 219 -26.90 23.73 -6.10
N GLU A 220 -28.19 23.56 -5.79
CA GLU A 220 -28.86 24.22 -4.68
C GLU A 220 -28.26 23.77 -3.33
N LYS A 221 -27.94 22.48 -3.18
CA LYS A 221 -27.23 21.95 -2.00
C LYS A 221 -25.84 22.54 -1.82
N LEU A 222 -25.04 22.64 -2.88
CA LEU A 222 -23.72 23.27 -2.80
C LEU A 222 -23.81 24.76 -2.45
N GLN A 223 -24.79 25.49 -2.99
CA GLN A 223 -25.04 26.89 -2.63
C GLN A 223 -25.43 27.09 -1.17
N ASP A 224 -26.11 26.09 -0.58
CA ASP A 224 -26.49 26.08 0.83
C ASP A 224 -25.39 25.50 1.76
N GLY A 225 -24.24 25.11 1.20
CA GLY A 225 -23.11 24.52 1.94
C GLY A 225 -23.36 23.08 2.41
N GLU A 226 -24.28 22.37 1.75
CA GLU A 226 -24.62 20.98 2.04
C GLU A 226 -23.74 19.98 1.25
N GLU A 227 -23.58 18.78 1.80
CA GLU A 227 -22.80 17.69 1.20
C GLU A 227 -23.48 17.13 -0.07
N VAL A 228 -22.68 16.90 -1.13
CA VAL A 228 -23.16 16.40 -2.41
C VAL A 228 -22.27 15.26 -2.92
N GLU A 229 -22.88 14.11 -3.22
CA GLU A 229 -22.21 13.00 -3.93
C GLU A 229 -22.14 13.26 -5.44
N LEU A 230 -20.95 13.12 -6.02
CA LEU A 230 -20.71 13.13 -7.47
C LEU A 230 -20.39 11.71 -7.95
N SER A 231 -20.95 11.35 -9.10
CA SER A 231 -20.64 10.10 -9.79
C SER A 231 -19.34 10.19 -10.58
N LYS A 232 -18.76 9.04 -10.92
CA LYS A 232 -17.52 8.96 -11.70
C LYS A 232 -17.62 9.72 -13.05
N ASP A 233 -18.74 9.60 -13.74
CA ASP A 233 -18.96 10.28 -15.02
C ASP A 233 -19.08 11.80 -14.82
N GLU A 234 -19.72 12.27 -13.73
CA GLU A 234 -19.80 13.70 -13.36
C GLU A 234 -18.42 14.28 -12.99
N VAL A 235 -17.52 13.44 -12.45
CA VAL A 235 -16.13 13.82 -12.14
C VAL A 235 -15.26 13.84 -13.40
N GLU A 236 -15.47 12.90 -14.33
CA GLU A 236 -14.76 12.85 -15.62
C GLU A 236 -15.18 13.98 -16.58
N GLU A 237 -16.41 14.49 -16.45
CA GLU A 237 -16.91 15.66 -17.21
C GLU A 237 -16.52 17.01 -16.61
N LEU A 238 -15.78 17.04 -15.49
CA LEU A 238 -15.18 18.27 -14.97
C LEU A 238 -14.09 18.76 -15.92
N ASP A 239 -14.49 19.55 -16.92
CA ASP A 239 -13.58 20.27 -17.80
C ASP A 239 -13.05 21.49 -17.01
N ILE A 240 -12.09 21.25 -16.12
CA ILE A 240 -11.46 22.30 -15.31
C ILE A 240 -10.49 23.08 -16.21
N SER A 241 -11.04 23.91 -17.10
CA SER A 241 -10.25 24.90 -17.83
C SER A 241 -10.02 26.12 -16.94
N PRO A 242 -8.80 26.69 -16.90
CA PRO A 242 -8.49 27.86 -16.10
C PRO A 242 -9.15 29.09 -16.75
N GLY A 243 -10.40 29.35 -16.36
CA GLY A 243 -11.16 30.54 -16.70
C GLY A 243 -12.63 30.26 -16.98
N ILE A 244 -13.46 30.19 -15.94
CA ILE A 244 -14.71 30.95 -15.71
C ILE A 244 -15.17 30.65 -14.28
N PHE A 245 -14.99 31.64 -13.40
CA PHE A 245 -15.11 31.53 -11.96
C PHE A 245 -15.99 32.76 -11.53
N ASP A 246 -17.30 32.57 -11.20
CA ASP A 246 -18.20 33.56 -10.56
C ASP A 246 -19.08 32.89 -9.46
N VAL A 247 -18.69 33.03 -8.19
CA VAL A 247 -19.47 32.62 -7.00
C VAL A 247 -19.43 33.77 -5.99
N GLU A 248 -20.58 34.43 -5.76
CA GLU A 248 -20.75 35.50 -4.77
C GLU A 248 -20.85 34.94 -3.32
N SER A 249 -19.86 34.18 -2.85
CA SER A 249 -19.72 33.93 -1.41
C SER A 249 -18.25 33.83 -1.01
N ASP A 250 -17.86 34.76 -0.14
CA ASP A 250 -16.52 34.89 0.41
C ASP A 250 -16.12 33.61 1.19
N GLU A 251 -14.96 33.04 0.84
CA GLU A 251 -14.22 31.94 1.52
C GLU A 251 -14.63 30.48 1.19
N ILE A 252 -13.76 29.76 0.45
CA ILE A 252 -13.74 28.30 0.38
C ILE A 252 -12.70 27.81 1.39
N ASP A 253 -13.15 27.43 2.59
CA ASP A 253 -12.27 26.99 3.69
C ASP A 253 -11.78 25.54 3.57
N SER A 254 -12.47 24.70 2.79
CA SER A 254 -12.08 23.29 2.59
C SER A 254 -12.73 22.70 1.34
N ILE A 255 -12.01 21.77 0.70
CA ILE A 255 -12.54 20.92 -0.37
C ILE A 255 -12.45 19.47 0.13
N LEU A 256 -13.59 18.83 0.33
CA LEU A 256 -13.69 17.43 0.73
C LEU A 256 -13.87 16.57 -0.51
N ILE A 257 -12.84 15.82 -0.89
CA ILE A 257 -12.93 14.81 -1.95
C ILE A 257 -12.90 13.46 -1.27
N GLN A 258 -14.00 12.70 -1.40
CA GLN A 258 -14.12 11.35 -0.88
C GLN A 258 -13.86 10.35 -2.02
N PRO A 259 -12.61 9.93 -2.24
CA PRO A 259 -12.36 8.82 -3.15
C PRO A 259 -12.97 7.54 -2.56
N SER A 260 -13.90 6.94 -3.30
CA SER A 260 -14.51 5.66 -2.95
C SER A 260 -13.55 4.50 -3.27
N TYR A 261 -12.64 4.18 -2.34
CA TYR A 261 -11.74 3.02 -2.47
C TYR A 261 -12.38 1.70 -2.03
N LYS A 262 -13.51 1.76 -1.32
CA LYS A 262 -14.31 0.62 -0.84
C LYS A 262 -15.02 -0.09 -1.99
N SER A 263 -14.26 -0.72 -2.90
CA SER A 263 -14.72 -1.68 -3.92
C SER A 263 -13.64 -2.12 -4.91
N ILE A 264 -12.40 -1.64 -4.77
CA ILE A 264 -11.32 -1.99 -5.71
C ILE A 264 -10.84 -3.42 -5.40
N GLU A 265 -11.29 -4.39 -6.20
CA GLU A 265 -10.79 -5.77 -6.23
C GLU A 265 -9.63 -5.87 -7.23
N LYS A 266 -8.51 -6.48 -6.81
CA LYS A 266 -7.32 -6.64 -7.65
C LYS A 266 -6.74 -8.04 -7.51
N ASP A 267 -6.49 -8.68 -8.65
CA ASP A 267 -5.88 -10.01 -8.69
C ASP A 267 -4.36 -9.89 -8.55
N LEU A 268 -3.83 -10.34 -7.42
CA LEU A 268 -2.40 -10.33 -7.13
C LEU A 268 -1.85 -11.77 -7.05
N ARG A 269 -0.55 -11.91 -7.26
CA ARG A 269 0.16 -13.17 -7.11
C ARG A 269 1.27 -13.03 -6.08
N ILE A 270 1.18 -13.82 -5.01
CA ILE A 270 2.29 -14.01 -4.08
C ILE A 270 3.26 -15.02 -4.69
N GLU A 271 4.55 -14.71 -4.65
CA GLU A 271 5.64 -15.53 -5.16
C GLU A 271 6.75 -15.64 -4.12
N ILE A 272 7.17 -16.86 -3.81
CA ILE A 272 8.35 -17.12 -2.98
C ILE A 272 9.47 -17.61 -3.90
N PRO A 273 10.44 -16.75 -4.27
CA PRO A 273 11.43 -17.09 -5.30
C PRO A 273 12.33 -18.28 -4.95
N SER A 274 12.59 -18.50 -3.66
CA SER A 274 13.48 -19.56 -3.17
C SER A 274 12.88 -20.97 -3.38
N SER A 275 11.57 -21.12 -3.21
CA SER A 275 10.84 -22.38 -3.40
C SER A 275 10.19 -22.50 -4.78
N GLY A 276 10.02 -21.37 -5.49
CA GLY A 276 9.23 -21.30 -6.72
C GLY A 276 7.72 -21.37 -6.47
N PHE A 277 7.28 -21.25 -5.22
CA PHE A 277 5.87 -21.22 -4.86
C PHE A 277 5.19 -19.98 -5.42
N GLN A 278 3.96 -20.15 -5.91
CA GLN A 278 3.11 -19.08 -6.40
C GLN A 278 1.65 -19.30 -6.00
N LYS A 279 1.00 -18.27 -5.45
CA LYS A 279 -0.43 -18.28 -5.10
C LYS A 279 -1.11 -17.03 -5.63
N GLY A 280 -2.15 -17.21 -6.43
CA GLY A 280 -3.03 -16.12 -6.84
C GLY A 280 -4.04 -15.81 -5.75
N LEU A 281 -4.27 -14.54 -5.48
CA LEU A 281 -5.19 -14.02 -4.46
C LEU A 281 -5.86 -12.75 -5.00
N THR A 282 -7.17 -12.62 -4.80
CA THR A 282 -7.87 -11.37 -5.07
C THR A 282 -7.86 -10.52 -3.81
N PHE A 283 -7.33 -9.32 -3.87
CA PHE A 283 -7.28 -8.39 -2.74
C PHE A 283 -8.28 -7.25 -2.93
N THR A 284 -8.90 -6.85 -1.83
CA THR A 284 -9.65 -5.60 -1.71
C THR A 284 -8.87 -4.62 -0.85
N VAL A 285 -8.78 -3.36 -1.26
CA VAL A 285 -8.25 -2.30 -0.38
C VAL A 285 -9.27 -2.05 0.73
N GLU A 286 -8.88 -2.27 1.99
CA GLU A 286 -9.73 -2.00 3.15
C GLU A 286 -9.50 -0.61 3.73
N ASP A 287 -8.23 -0.23 3.88
CA ASP A 287 -7.82 1.02 4.50
C ASP A 287 -6.49 1.51 3.89
N LEU A 288 -6.35 2.83 3.78
CA LEU A 288 -5.20 3.52 3.21
C LEU A 288 -4.79 4.61 4.20
N SER A 289 -3.88 4.32 5.12
CA SER A 289 -3.48 5.28 6.16
C SER A 289 -2.13 5.95 5.86
N ASP A 290 -1.82 6.99 6.65
CA ASP A 290 -0.48 7.59 6.71
C ASP A 290 0.61 6.57 7.10
N ASP A 291 0.25 5.41 7.64
CA ASP A 291 1.20 4.37 8.09
C ASP A 291 1.19 3.11 7.18
N GLY A 292 0.46 3.14 6.06
CA GLY A 292 0.52 2.11 5.01
C GLY A 292 -0.81 1.69 4.37
N ILE A 293 -0.75 0.68 3.49
CA ILE A 293 -1.90 0.17 2.73
C ILE A 293 -2.40 -1.14 3.29
N LYS A 294 -3.55 -1.14 3.98
CA LYS A 294 -4.23 -2.37 4.41
C LYS A 294 -5.03 -2.96 3.25
N ILE A 295 -4.43 -3.92 2.57
CA ILE A 295 -5.16 -4.79 1.64
C ILE A 295 -5.67 -6.03 2.39
N ARG A 296 -6.84 -6.54 2.00
CA ARG A 296 -7.44 -7.77 2.51
C ARG A 296 -7.61 -8.75 1.36
N SER A 297 -7.01 -9.93 1.47
CA SER A 297 -7.27 -11.01 0.52
C SER A 297 -8.68 -11.55 0.74
N LYS A 298 -9.49 -11.62 -0.31
CA LYS A 298 -10.80 -12.26 -0.28
C LYS A 298 -10.62 -13.72 -0.69
N ASN A 299 -10.15 -14.53 0.26
CA ASN A 299 -10.11 -15.99 0.14
C ASN A 299 -10.94 -16.55 1.30
N ASP A 300 -11.72 -17.60 1.10
CA ASP A 300 -12.78 -17.96 2.06
C ASP A 300 -12.30 -18.29 3.49
N LEU A 301 -11.00 -18.43 3.75
CA LEU A 301 -10.41 -18.88 5.02
C LEU A 301 -9.61 -17.84 5.78
N PHE A 302 -9.08 -16.83 5.09
CA PHE A 302 -8.18 -15.86 5.73
C PHE A 302 -8.11 -14.54 4.97
N ASP A 303 -7.99 -13.51 5.77
CA ASP A 303 -7.75 -12.13 5.37
C ASP A 303 -6.28 -11.84 5.64
N LEU A 304 -5.47 -11.76 4.58
CA LEU A 304 -4.09 -11.29 4.69
C LEU A 304 -4.07 -9.77 4.75
N TYR A 305 -3.36 -9.20 5.72
CA TYR A 305 -3.10 -7.77 5.85
C TYR A 305 -1.64 -7.46 5.61
N ILE A 306 -1.41 -6.35 4.94
CA ILE A 306 -0.07 -5.79 4.74
C ILE A 306 -0.12 -4.38 5.30
N MET A 307 0.88 -3.95 6.04
CA MET A 307 1.08 -2.55 6.42
C MET A 307 2.48 -2.14 5.99
N THR A 308 2.60 -1.00 5.33
CA THR A 308 3.87 -0.51 4.76
C THR A 308 4.29 0.74 5.52
N HIS A 309 5.42 0.73 6.22
CA HIS A 309 5.82 1.90 7.01
C HIS A 309 6.47 2.99 6.15
N ASP A 310 6.05 4.24 6.34
CA ASP A 310 6.43 5.42 5.55
C ASP A 310 7.94 5.74 5.48
N GLU A 311 8.78 5.11 6.29
CA GLU A 311 10.24 5.35 6.33
C GLU A 311 11.08 4.16 5.82
N SER A 312 10.47 3.05 5.39
CA SER A 312 11.20 1.88 4.92
C SER A 312 10.44 1.09 3.84
N SER A 313 11.18 0.39 2.98
CA SER A 313 10.61 -0.64 2.09
C SER A 313 10.18 -1.90 2.87
N GLU A 314 9.92 -1.77 4.16
CA GLU A 314 9.65 -2.83 5.11
C GLU A 314 8.21 -2.67 5.62
N GLY A 315 7.52 -3.79 5.81
CA GLY A 315 6.12 -3.79 6.19
C GLY A 315 5.75 -4.98 7.04
N GLU A 316 4.72 -4.84 7.86
CA GLU A 316 4.19 -5.93 8.68
C GLU A 316 3.17 -6.74 7.86
N ILE A 317 3.24 -8.05 7.97
CA ILE A 317 2.20 -8.94 7.44
C ILE A 317 1.44 -9.55 8.60
N GLY A 318 0.15 -9.24 8.65
CA GLY A 318 -0.79 -9.86 9.57
C GLY A 318 -1.78 -10.74 8.82
N TYR A 319 -2.56 -11.52 9.54
CA TYR A 319 -3.72 -12.21 9.00
C TYR A 319 -4.82 -12.34 10.05
N GLU A 320 -6.07 -12.36 9.59
CA GLU A 320 -7.23 -12.79 10.35
C GLU A 320 -7.75 -14.08 9.72
N THR A 321 -8.17 -15.04 10.55
CA THR A 321 -8.70 -16.31 10.08
C THR A 321 -9.88 -16.72 10.95
N ASP A 322 -10.90 -17.30 10.30
CA ASP A 322 -11.98 -18.01 10.96
C ASP A 322 -11.93 -19.45 10.46
N LEU A 323 -11.42 -20.33 11.33
CA LEU A 323 -11.23 -21.74 11.01
C LEU A 323 -12.49 -22.58 11.28
N ILE A 324 -13.47 -22.02 11.99
CA ILE A 324 -14.65 -22.77 12.44
C ILE A 324 -15.56 -23.04 11.24
N ASN A 325 -16.12 -24.25 11.18
CA ASN A 325 -16.93 -24.77 10.08
C ASN A 325 -16.18 -24.96 8.75
N GLU A 326 -14.85 -24.83 8.74
CA GLU A 326 -14.06 -25.05 7.55
C GLU A 326 -13.56 -26.51 7.44
N PRO A 327 -13.52 -27.08 6.23
CA PRO A 327 -12.94 -28.41 6.01
C PRO A 327 -11.46 -28.47 6.37
N ILE A 328 -11.02 -29.54 7.02
CA ILE A 328 -9.63 -29.70 7.49
C ILE A 328 -8.60 -29.56 6.36
N HIS A 329 -8.80 -30.18 5.20
CA HIS A 329 -7.86 -30.04 4.07
C HIS A 329 -7.65 -28.59 3.64
N ARG A 330 -8.68 -27.73 3.74
CA ARG A 330 -8.55 -26.31 3.42
C ARG A 330 -7.68 -25.59 4.47
N ILE A 331 -7.89 -25.91 5.74
CA ILE A 331 -7.10 -25.39 6.86
C ILE A 331 -5.64 -25.85 6.73
N ALA A 332 -5.40 -27.11 6.38
CA ALA A 332 -4.05 -27.65 6.15
C ALA A 332 -3.32 -26.90 5.02
N GLU A 333 -3.97 -26.68 3.89
CA GLU A 333 -3.42 -25.88 2.77
C GLU A 333 -3.09 -24.44 3.19
N PHE A 334 -3.89 -23.85 4.08
CA PHE A 334 -3.65 -22.50 4.60
C PHE A 334 -2.44 -22.47 5.54
N ILE A 335 -2.33 -23.40 6.48
CA ILE A 335 -1.18 -23.49 7.39
C ILE A 335 0.11 -23.75 6.60
N GLU A 336 0.08 -24.66 5.61
CA GLU A 336 1.23 -24.88 4.73
C GLU A 336 1.65 -23.59 4.01
N PHE A 337 0.68 -22.79 3.55
CA PHE A 337 0.96 -21.50 2.94
C PHE A 337 1.60 -20.51 3.91
N LEU A 338 1.13 -20.41 5.16
CA LEU A 338 1.73 -19.54 6.19
C LEU A 338 3.17 -19.97 6.51
N ASN A 339 3.40 -21.27 6.73
CA ASN A 339 4.73 -21.80 7.02
C ASN A 339 5.71 -21.51 5.88
N GLN A 340 5.27 -21.64 4.62
CA GLN A 340 6.12 -21.31 3.47
C GLN A 340 6.49 -19.82 3.44
N LEU A 341 5.58 -18.93 3.83
CA LEU A 341 5.89 -17.50 3.92
C LEU A 341 6.84 -17.19 5.08
N GLU A 342 6.60 -17.76 6.27
CA GLU A 342 7.45 -17.57 7.45
C GLU A 342 8.89 -18.05 7.21
N GLU A 343 9.07 -19.20 6.56
CA GLU A 343 10.39 -19.75 6.22
C GLU A 343 11.12 -19.01 5.09
N SER A 344 10.45 -18.07 4.41
CA SER A 344 11.01 -17.42 3.23
C SER A 344 11.97 -16.27 3.58
N ASP A 345 13.18 -16.28 3.01
CA ASP A 345 14.10 -15.13 3.06
C ASP A 345 13.45 -13.88 2.43
N ASN A 346 12.65 -14.10 1.37
CA ASN A 346 11.81 -13.11 0.76
C ASN A 346 10.61 -13.73 0.02
N PHE A 347 9.53 -12.96 -0.04
CA PHE A 347 8.44 -13.17 -0.99
C PHE A 347 8.08 -11.84 -1.66
N LEU A 348 7.44 -11.97 -2.82
CA LEU A 348 7.03 -10.88 -3.70
C LEU A 348 5.53 -10.92 -3.86
N ILE A 349 4.90 -9.77 -3.99
CA ILE A 349 3.52 -9.65 -4.46
C ILE A 349 3.56 -8.95 -5.78
N ARG A 350 2.96 -9.58 -6.79
CA ARG A 350 2.89 -9.07 -8.15
C ARG A 350 1.46 -8.80 -8.56
N ASP A 351 1.32 -7.83 -9.44
CA ASP A 351 0.11 -7.68 -10.24
C ASP A 351 -0.05 -8.90 -11.16
N SER A 352 -1.23 -9.53 -11.17
CA SER A 352 -1.45 -10.71 -12.02
C SER A 352 -1.58 -10.38 -13.51
N GLU A 353 -1.97 -9.14 -13.85
CA GLU A 353 -2.13 -8.67 -15.22
C GLU A 353 -0.83 -8.08 -15.79
N THR A 354 -0.16 -7.20 -15.04
CA THR A 354 1.04 -6.48 -15.51
C THR A 354 2.36 -7.18 -15.18
N ASP A 355 2.34 -8.17 -14.26
CA ASP A 355 3.51 -8.87 -13.71
C ASP A 355 4.48 -7.96 -12.93
N GLU A 356 4.09 -6.71 -12.67
CA GLU A 356 4.89 -5.75 -11.90
C GLU A 356 4.96 -6.13 -10.42
N ILE A 357 6.11 -5.87 -9.79
CA ILE A 357 6.31 -6.12 -8.36
C ILE A 357 5.69 -4.96 -7.59
N ILE A 358 4.67 -5.26 -6.79
CA ILE A 358 3.94 -4.31 -5.95
C ILE A 358 4.56 -4.26 -4.55
N PHE A 359 4.97 -5.41 -4.01
CA PHE A 359 5.48 -5.51 -2.65
C PHE A 359 6.58 -6.56 -2.51
N ARG A 360 7.49 -6.34 -1.56
CA ARG A 360 8.58 -7.26 -1.19
C ARG A 360 8.73 -7.26 0.32
N ALA A 361 8.70 -8.43 0.94
CA ALA A 361 8.98 -8.61 2.36
C ALA A 361 9.73 -9.92 2.62
N GLY A 362 10.24 -10.08 3.85
CA GLY A 362 10.82 -11.32 4.36
C GLY A 362 9.87 -12.03 5.33
N GLY A 363 10.04 -13.34 5.49
CA GLY A 363 9.22 -14.18 6.37
C GLY A 363 9.33 -13.83 7.85
N GLU A 364 10.45 -13.22 8.28
CA GLU A 364 10.64 -12.71 9.66
C GLU A 364 9.59 -11.65 10.09
N MET A 365 8.83 -11.11 9.13
CA MET A 365 7.75 -10.13 9.37
C MET A 365 6.38 -10.77 9.59
N ILE A 366 6.28 -12.10 9.59
CA ILE A 366 5.05 -12.85 9.86
C ILE A 366 5.13 -13.42 11.28
N ALA A 367 4.19 -13.01 12.13
CA ALA A 367 4.04 -13.58 13.46
C ALA A 367 2.93 -14.64 13.43
N ILE A 368 3.30 -15.93 13.55
CA ILE A 368 2.34 -17.02 13.75
C ILE A 368 2.09 -17.16 15.26
N PRO A 369 0.86 -16.98 15.77
CA PRO A 369 0.55 -17.16 17.19
C PRO A 369 0.80 -18.60 17.66
N GLU A 370 1.25 -18.79 18.90
CA GLU A 370 1.46 -20.11 19.51
C GLU A 370 0.19 -20.98 19.48
N GLU A 371 -1.00 -20.35 19.51
CA GLU A 371 -2.28 -21.05 19.42
C GLU A 371 -2.44 -21.82 18.10
N LEU A 372 -1.79 -21.40 17.01
CA LEU A 372 -1.81 -22.12 15.74
C LEU A 372 -0.90 -23.33 15.72
N GLU A 373 0.11 -23.44 16.58
CA GLU A 373 0.94 -24.66 16.64
C GLU A 373 0.10 -25.88 17.03
N LEU A 374 -0.82 -25.72 17.99
CA LEU A 374 -1.74 -26.79 18.38
C LEU A 374 -2.73 -27.12 17.26
N VAL A 375 -3.25 -26.09 16.59
CA VAL A 375 -4.15 -26.25 15.44
C VAL A 375 -3.43 -26.94 14.28
N GLU A 376 -2.17 -26.62 14.02
CA GLU A 376 -1.35 -27.26 12.99
C GLU A 376 -1.17 -28.76 13.29
N ILE A 377 -0.75 -29.11 14.51
CA ILE A 377 -0.59 -30.51 14.91
C ILE A 377 -1.91 -31.26 14.72
N PHE A 378 -3.01 -30.68 15.18
CA PHE A 378 -4.34 -31.30 15.07
C PHE A 378 -4.78 -31.47 13.62
N THR A 379 -4.68 -30.40 12.83
CA THR A 379 -5.07 -30.35 11.41
C THR A 379 -4.24 -31.32 10.58
N ASN A 380 -2.92 -31.41 10.81
CA ASN A 380 -2.04 -32.35 10.11
C ASN A 380 -2.44 -33.81 10.39
N ASN A 381 -2.71 -34.16 11.65
CA ASN A 381 -3.19 -35.50 11.98
C ASN A 381 -4.52 -35.80 11.28
N LEU A 382 -5.47 -34.86 11.30
CA LEU A 382 -6.76 -35.02 10.63
C LEU A 382 -6.61 -35.13 9.11
N TYR A 383 -5.74 -34.33 8.49
CA TYR A 383 -5.47 -34.36 7.05
C TYR A 383 -4.94 -35.72 6.59
N ASP A 384 -4.00 -36.31 7.34
CA ASP A 384 -3.51 -37.66 7.09
C ASP A 384 -4.64 -38.70 7.20
N ILE A 385 -5.52 -38.55 8.20
CA ILE A 385 -6.69 -39.43 8.34
C ILE A 385 -7.64 -39.25 7.15
N GLU A 386 -7.92 -38.03 6.69
CA GLU A 386 -8.71 -37.76 5.50
C GLU A 386 -8.11 -38.46 4.27
N ALA A 387 -6.80 -38.38 4.09
CA ALA A 387 -6.09 -39.00 2.98
C ALA A 387 -6.16 -40.54 3.01
N TYR A 388 -6.08 -41.16 4.19
CA TYR A 388 -6.12 -42.63 4.35
C TYR A 388 -7.54 -43.19 4.27
N THR A 389 -8.52 -42.49 4.83
CA THR A 389 -9.90 -43.00 5.00
C THR A 389 -10.87 -42.47 3.93
N GLY A 390 -10.57 -41.33 3.32
CA GLY A 390 -11.49 -40.57 2.47
C GLY A 390 -12.64 -39.91 3.25
N LYS A 391 -12.65 -39.99 4.59
CA LYS A 391 -13.57 -39.23 5.44
C LYS A 391 -13.13 -37.77 5.45
N SER A 392 -14.06 -36.83 5.50
CA SER A 392 -13.73 -35.42 5.68
C SER A 392 -14.18 -34.93 7.05
N PHE A 393 -13.37 -34.08 7.66
CA PHE A 393 -13.62 -33.44 8.94
C PHE A 393 -13.85 -31.95 8.73
N ILE A 394 -14.66 -31.37 9.61
CA ILE A 394 -14.95 -29.94 9.66
C ILE A 394 -14.53 -29.46 11.04
N MET A 395 -13.73 -28.40 11.11
CA MET A 395 -13.28 -27.81 12.37
C MET A 395 -14.48 -27.22 13.13
N THR A 396 -14.57 -27.50 14.43
CA THR A 396 -15.68 -27.02 15.31
C THR A 396 -15.16 -26.01 16.34
N GLU A 397 -16.06 -25.40 17.13
CA GLU A 397 -15.65 -24.51 18.24
C GLU A 397 -15.22 -25.27 19.50
N ASP A 398 -15.75 -26.48 19.69
CA ASP A 398 -15.71 -27.21 20.96
C ASP A 398 -14.63 -28.32 20.99
N TRP A 399 -13.64 -28.29 20.09
CA TRP A 399 -12.56 -29.28 20.12
C TRP A 399 -11.65 -29.09 21.33
N ASP A 400 -11.09 -30.19 21.82
CA ASP A 400 -10.27 -30.18 23.02
C ASP A 400 -9.01 -31.06 22.91
N GLU A 401 -8.28 -31.21 24.02
CA GLU A 401 -7.08 -32.06 24.09
C GLU A 401 -7.40 -33.55 23.82
N GLU A 402 -8.63 -34.01 24.08
CA GLU A 402 -9.06 -35.38 23.79
C GLU A 402 -9.18 -35.58 22.28
N ASP A 403 -9.74 -34.62 21.55
CA ASP A 403 -9.80 -34.64 20.08
C ASP A 403 -8.41 -34.69 19.45
N ILE A 404 -7.47 -33.85 19.92
CA ILE A 404 -6.09 -33.87 19.43
C ILE A 404 -5.44 -35.23 19.68
N SER A 405 -5.61 -35.77 20.90
CA SER A 405 -5.06 -37.07 21.27
C SER A 405 -5.66 -38.19 20.42
N ASN A 406 -6.98 -38.19 20.22
CA ASN A 406 -7.67 -39.18 19.41
C ASN A 406 -7.23 -39.10 17.95
N ALA A 407 -7.13 -37.90 17.37
CA ALA A 407 -6.61 -37.70 16.02
C ALA A 407 -5.20 -38.25 15.87
N ARG A 408 -4.30 -37.99 16.83
CA ARG A 408 -2.94 -38.55 16.82
C ARG A 408 -2.98 -40.08 16.83
N ILE A 409 -3.72 -40.69 17.76
CA ILE A 409 -3.83 -42.15 17.89
C ILE A 409 -4.39 -42.78 16.60
N VAL A 410 -5.45 -42.19 16.04
CA VAL A 410 -6.05 -42.68 14.81
C VAL A 410 -5.07 -42.57 13.64
N ARG A 411 -4.38 -41.43 13.50
CA ARG A 411 -3.36 -41.23 12.46
C ARG A 411 -2.25 -42.27 12.58
N ASP A 412 -1.66 -42.43 13.75
CA ASP A 412 -0.60 -43.40 14.02
C ASP A 412 -1.07 -44.85 13.71
N LEU A 413 -2.28 -45.24 14.14
CA LEU A 413 -2.85 -46.57 13.84
C LEU A 413 -3.14 -46.82 12.35
N LEU A 414 -3.45 -45.77 11.58
CA LEU A 414 -3.71 -45.87 10.14
C LEU A 414 -2.42 -45.86 9.31
N VAL A 415 -1.50 -44.94 9.65
CA VAL A 415 -0.27 -44.64 8.90
C VAL A 415 0.85 -45.61 9.29
N ASP A 416 1.11 -45.74 10.60
CA ASP A 416 2.25 -46.48 11.14
C ASP A 416 1.86 -47.90 11.59
N GLY A 417 0.56 -48.15 11.78
CA GLY A 417 0.00 -49.44 12.20
C GLY A 417 0.04 -49.67 13.71
N GLU A 418 0.73 -48.81 14.45
CA GLU A 418 0.80 -48.81 15.91
C GLU A 418 0.81 -47.38 16.47
N ALA A 419 0.29 -47.20 17.69
CA ALA A 419 0.20 -45.91 18.36
C ALA A 419 0.55 -46.03 19.85
N ASP A 420 1.33 -45.08 20.37
CA ASP A 420 1.62 -44.98 21.80
C ASP A 420 0.52 -44.19 22.53
N VAL A 421 -0.02 -44.79 23.58
CA VAL A 421 -1.11 -44.21 24.37
C VAL A 421 -0.79 -44.23 25.85
N SER A 422 -0.85 -43.04 26.47
CA SER A 422 -0.59 -42.87 27.89
C SER A 422 -1.91 -42.67 28.63
N TRP A 423 -2.20 -43.53 29.60
CA TRP A 423 -3.37 -43.43 30.46
C TRP A 423 -2.95 -43.20 31.91
N SER A 424 -3.61 -42.29 32.61
CA SER A 424 -3.44 -42.14 34.07
C SER A 424 -4.08 -43.30 34.85
N SER A 425 -5.10 -43.93 34.25
CA SER A 425 -5.70 -45.18 34.68
C SER A 425 -6.59 -45.73 33.57
N PHE A 426 -6.82 -47.03 33.58
CA PHE A 426 -7.84 -47.64 32.72
C PHE A 426 -8.67 -48.66 33.50
N GLU A 427 -9.91 -48.84 33.06
CA GLU A 427 -10.89 -49.66 33.76
C GLU A 427 -11.54 -50.65 32.79
N PHE A 428 -11.76 -51.88 33.23
CA PHE A 428 -12.56 -52.83 32.46
C PHE A 428 -13.43 -53.68 33.38
N THR A 429 -14.61 -54.04 32.86
CA THR A 429 -15.55 -54.90 33.58
C THR A 429 -15.48 -56.31 33.00
N VAL A 430 -15.15 -57.27 33.85
CA VAL A 430 -15.08 -58.69 33.47
C VAL A 430 -16.16 -59.49 34.19
N PRO A 431 -16.71 -60.54 33.54
CA PRO A 431 -17.55 -61.50 34.23
C PRO A 431 -16.82 -62.09 35.44
N SER A 432 -17.53 -62.30 36.55
CA SER A 432 -16.96 -62.83 37.81
C SER A 432 -16.22 -64.16 37.60
N SER A 433 -16.67 -64.97 36.63
CA SER A 433 -16.01 -66.22 36.23
C SER A 433 -14.59 -66.06 35.70
N ASN A 434 -14.29 -64.91 35.09
CA ASN A 434 -13.01 -64.59 34.46
C ASN A 434 -12.13 -63.76 35.40
N ALA A 435 -12.75 -62.95 36.28
CA ALA A 435 -12.06 -62.13 37.26
C ALA A 435 -11.20 -62.96 38.25
N HIS A 436 -11.67 -64.13 38.68
CA HIS A 436 -10.87 -65.03 39.53
C HIS A 436 -9.55 -65.47 38.86
N GLN A 437 -9.56 -65.72 37.55
CA GLN A 437 -8.34 -66.13 36.82
C GLN A 437 -7.35 -64.97 36.70
N LEU A 438 -7.85 -63.74 36.52
CA LEU A 438 -7.03 -62.53 36.45
C LEU A 438 -6.39 -62.20 37.80
N LEU A 439 -7.14 -62.32 38.90
CA LEU A 439 -6.59 -62.12 40.25
C LEU A 439 -5.56 -63.18 40.64
N ASP A 440 -5.75 -64.44 40.24
CA ASP A 440 -4.78 -65.51 40.49
C ASP A 440 -3.43 -65.29 39.76
N ILE A 441 -3.46 -64.60 38.61
CA ILE A 441 -2.25 -64.17 37.89
C ILE A 441 -1.62 -62.99 38.63
N TYR A 442 -2.42 -61.98 38.97
CA TYR A 442 -1.98 -60.78 39.67
C TYR A 442 -1.37 -61.09 41.05
N ASP A 443 -1.95 -62.02 41.82
CA ASP A 443 -1.45 -62.41 43.15
C ASP A 443 -0.12 -63.17 43.14
N LYS A 444 0.29 -63.72 42.00
CA LYS A 444 1.58 -64.41 41.88
C LYS A 444 2.72 -63.49 41.46
N GLU A 445 2.43 -62.45 40.68
CA GLU A 445 3.44 -61.56 40.10
C GLU A 445 3.43 -60.15 40.69
N GLY A 446 2.35 -59.73 41.35
CA GLY A 446 2.20 -58.42 41.99
C GLY A 446 1.94 -57.26 41.02
N THR A 447 2.20 -57.45 39.73
CA THR A 447 1.93 -56.53 38.62
C THR A 447 1.36 -57.32 37.45
N LEU A 448 0.48 -56.71 36.66
CA LEU A 448 0.03 -57.31 35.41
C LEU A 448 1.11 -57.05 34.35
N THR A 449 1.77 -58.11 33.85
CA THR A 449 2.78 -58.01 32.79
C THR A 449 2.31 -58.72 31.52
N ASP A 450 2.77 -58.25 30.35
CA ASP A 450 2.51 -58.84 29.03
C ASP A 450 1.02 -59.08 28.68
N ALA A 451 0.12 -58.25 29.20
CA ALA A 451 -1.30 -58.37 28.93
C ALA A 451 -1.67 -57.73 27.59
N GLN A 452 -2.56 -58.41 26.83
CA GLN A 452 -3.10 -57.89 25.58
C GLN A 452 -4.62 -57.86 25.63
N ILE A 453 -5.20 -56.72 25.25
CA ILE A 453 -6.65 -56.57 25.10
C ILE A 453 -6.95 -56.46 23.62
N LYS A 454 -7.84 -57.32 23.11
CA LYS A 454 -8.36 -57.22 21.75
C LYS A 454 -9.73 -56.59 21.78
N MET A 455 -9.89 -55.52 21.01
CA MET A 455 -11.13 -54.77 20.86
C MET A 455 -11.59 -54.93 19.41
N GLU A 456 -12.77 -55.50 19.23
CA GLU A 456 -13.45 -55.58 17.92
C GLU A 456 -14.35 -54.34 17.76
N GLU A 457 -14.48 -53.84 16.53
CA GLU A 457 -15.30 -52.66 16.21
C GLU A 457 -14.91 -51.44 17.09
N TYR A 458 -13.60 -51.21 17.24
CA TYR A 458 -13.09 -50.12 18.05
C TYR A 458 -13.32 -48.78 17.35
N ARG A 459 -13.83 -47.79 18.08
CA ARG A 459 -14.18 -46.47 17.55
C ARG A 459 -13.54 -45.39 18.39
N LEU A 460 -12.95 -44.41 17.71
CA LEU A 460 -12.45 -43.20 18.34
C LEU A 460 -13.25 -42.00 17.82
N PRO A 461 -13.88 -41.23 18.72
CA PRO A 461 -14.51 -39.97 18.34
C PRO A 461 -13.42 -38.93 18.09
N ILE A 462 -13.58 -38.16 17.02
CA ILE A 462 -12.79 -36.96 16.74
C ILE A 462 -13.76 -35.93 16.16
N LEU A 463 -13.90 -34.81 16.85
CA LEU A 463 -14.92 -33.79 16.54
C LEU A 463 -16.33 -34.44 16.54
N GLU A 464 -17.15 -34.16 15.53
CA GLU A 464 -18.48 -34.75 15.37
C GLU A 464 -18.48 -36.10 14.64
N GLU A 465 -17.30 -36.66 14.36
CA GLU A 465 -17.13 -37.89 13.57
C GLU A 465 -16.51 -39.02 14.39
N GLU A 466 -16.73 -40.26 13.96
CA GLU A 466 -16.06 -41.44 14.55
C GLU A 466 -15.21 -42.16 13.50
N VAL A 467 -13.99 -42.56 13.85
CA VAL A 467 -13.16 -43.44 13.02
C VAL A 467 -13.20 -44.86 13.58
N GLU A 468 -13.61 -45.81 12.72
CA GLU A 468 -13.83 -47.20 13.09
C GLU A 468 -12.67 -48.10 12.62
N PHE A 469 -12.24 -48.98 13.50
CA PHE A 469 -11.26 -50.03 13.26
C PHE A 469 -11.91 -51.39 13.48
N GLU A 470 -11.73 -52.32 12.54
CA GLU A 470 -12.28 -53.68 12.67
C GLU A 470 -11.76 -54.38 13.92
N MET A 471 -10.45 -54.24 14.18
CA MET A 471 -9.80 -54.80 15.36
C MET A 471 -8.64 -53.91 15.79
N VAL A 472 -8.54 -53.63 17.09
CA VAL A 472 -7.35 -53.05 17.71
C VAL A 472 -6.87 -53.94 18.85
N THR A 473 -5.56 -54.18 18.90
CA THR A 473 -4.92 -54.88 20.02
C THR A 473 -4.15 -53.86 20.86
N VAL A 474 -4.49 -53.76 22.13
CA VAL A 474 -3.75 -52.95 23.10
C VAL A 474 -2.79 -53.86 23.85
N GLU A 475 -1.49 -53.59 23.72
CA GLU A 475 -0.45 -54.17 24.55
C GLU A 475 -0.29 -53.30 25.80
N LEU A 476 -0.74 -53.84 26.94
CA LEU A 476 -0.68 -53.14 28.20
C LEU A 476 0.73 -53.22 28.78
N PRO A 477 1.26 -52.10 29.28
CA PRO A 477 2.51 -52.09 30.03
C PRO A 477 2.27 -52.71 31.41
N SER A 478 3.36 -52.95 32.14
CA SER A 478 3.30 -53.31 33.56
C SER A 478 2.33 -52.39 34.29
N SER A 479 1.33 -52.96 34.97
CA SER A 479 0.24 -52.17 35.56
C SER A 479 -0.14 -52.63 36.97
N ASP A 480 -0.43 -51.65 37.84
CA ASP A 480 -0.86 -51.82 39.22
C ASP A 480 -2.39 -51.78 39.37
N LEU A 481 -2.97 -52.73 40.10
CA LEU A 481 -4.41 -52.84 40.38
C LEU A 481 -4.79 -51.96 41.58
N LYS A 482 -5.61 -50.93 41.35
CA LYS A 482 -5.99 -49.92 42.37
C LYS A 482 -7.08 -50.39 43.33
N ASN A 483 -8.05 -51.15 42.86
CA ASN A 483 -9.31 -51.36 43.56
C ASN A 483 -9.49 -52.77 44.14
N ARG A 484 -8.38 -53.43 44.51
CA ARG A 484 -8.32 -54.81 45.02
C ARG A 484 -9.37 -55.13 46.08
N ASP A 485 -9.47 -54.30 47.12
CA ASP A 485 -10.38 -54.55 48.25
C ASP A 485 -11.86 -54.54 47.83
N THR A 486 -12.20 -53.77 46.80
CA THR A 486 -13.57 -53.68 46.27
C THR A 486 -13.92 -54.88 45.37
N ILE A 487 -12.90 -55.50 44.76
CA ILE A 487 -13.07 -56.62 43.84
C ILE A 487 -13.48 -57.90 44.57
N GLU A 488 -12.87 -58.18 45.73
CA GLU A 488 -13.21 -59.36 46.55
C GLU A 488 -14.69 -59.35 46.95
N ASP A 489 -15.20 -58.18 47.34
CA ASP A 489 -16.63 -57.96 47.67
C ASP A 489 -17.58 -58.15 46.46
N GLN A 490 -17.15 -57.79 45.25
CA GLN A 490 -17.94 -57.98 44.02
C GLN A 490 -17.99 -59.45 43.59
N LEU A 491 -16.86 -60.16 43.75
CA LEU A 491 -16.75 -61.59 43.45
C LEU A 491 -17.64 -62.44 44.35
N GLU A 492 -17.71 -62.14 45.65
CA GLU A 492 -18.59 -62.85 46.59
C GLU A 492 -20.08 -62.71 46.23
N LYS A 493 -20.47 -61.59 45.60
CA LYS A 493 -21.83 -61.32 45.15
C LYS A 493 -22.16 -61.91 43.77
N GLY A 494 -21.16 -62.44 43.06
CA GLY A 494 -21.32 -62.95 41.70
C GLY A 494 -21.66 -61.87 40.67
N GLU A 495 -21.29 -60.62 40.97
CA GLU A 495 -21.49 -59.46 40.09
C GLU A 495 -20.32 -59.33 39.11
N PRO A 496 -20.51 -58.72 37.93
CA PRO A 496 -19.40 -58.32 37.08
C PRO A 496 -18.40 -57.48 37.88
N VAL A 497 -17.12 -57.81 37.74
CA VAL A 497 -16.05 -57.19 38.51
C VAL A 497 -15.46 -56.05 37.69
N LYS A 498 -15.43 -54.87 38.29
CA LYS A 498 -14.72 -53.72 37.72
C LYS A 498 -13.28 -53.77 38.19
N LEU A 499 -12.33 -53.83 37.27
CA LEU A 499 -10.90 -53.78 37.56
C LEU A 499 -10.34 -52.42 37.13
N GLU A 500 -9.61 -51.74 38.01
CA GLU A 500 -9.00 -50.43 37.75
C GLU A 500 -7.48 -50.53 37.85
N PHE A 501 -6.78 -50.12 36.79
CA PHE A 501 -5.33 -50.24 36.68
C PHE A 501 -4.65 -48.88 36.55
N THR A 502 -3.42 -48.80 37.02
CA THR A 502 -2.48 -47.69 36.76
C THR A 502 -1.29 -48.24 36.01
N PRO A 503 -1.08 -47.85 34.75
CA PRO A 503 0.08 -48.31 34.00
C PRO A 503 1.36 -47.63 34.51
N GLU A 504 2.47 -48.36 34.51
CA GLU A 504 3.81 -47.84 34.85
C GLU A 504 4.45 -47.05 33.69
N ASP A 505 3.97 -47.26 32.46
CA ASP A 505 4.49 -46.66 31.23
C ASP A 505 3.36 -46.47 30.19
N SER A 506 3.66 -46.05 28.97
CA SER A 506 2.72 -45.99 27.85
C SER A 506 2.32 -47.39 27.35
N ALA A 507 1.08 -47.53 26.89
CA ALA A 507 0.59 -48.70 26.19
C ALA A 507 0.78 -48.56 24.68
N VAL A 508 0.93 -49.69 23.99
CA VAL A 508 1.02 -49.72 22.52
C VAL A 508 -0.28 -50.28 21.95
N MET A 509 -0.96 -49.48 21.14
CA MET A 509 -2.12 -49.92 20.36
C MET A 509 -1.67 -50.37 18.98
N LYS A 510 -2.20 -51.47 18.47
CA LYS A 510 -1.88 -52.03 17.14
C LYS A 510 -3.13 -52.27 16.34
N ASN A 511 -3.15 -51.81 15.09
CA ASN A 511 -4.23 -52.03 14.16
C ASN A 511 -4.19 -53.48 13.65
N GLY A 512 -5.22 -54.27 13.95
CA GLY A 512 -5.28 -55.70 13.60
C GLY A 512 -5.59 -55.98 12.13
N SER A 513 -5.79 -54.93 11.32
CA SER A 513 -6.17 -55.03 9.90
C SER A 513 -4.97 -55.02 8.95
N GLN A 514 -3.75 -54.76 9.45
CA GLN A 514 -2.50 -54.72 8.68
C GLN A 514 -1.64 -55.99 8.83
#